data_AF-A0A2B6QMW3-F1
#
_entry.id   AF-A0A2B6QMW3-F1
#
_cell.length_a   1.000
_cell.length_b   1.000
_cell.length_c   1.000
_cell.angle_alpha   90.00
_cell.angle_beta   90.00
_cell.angle_gamma   90.00
#
_symmetry.space_group_name_H-M   'P 1'
#
loop_
_entity.id
_entity.type
_entity.pdbx_description
1 polymer ?
#
loop_
_entity_poly.entity_id
_entity_poly.type
_entity_poly.pdbx_seq_one_letter_code
_entity_poly.pdbx_strand_id
1 'polypeptide(L)'
;MKNTVIQTKSAHMIGTKNSVKETTTNSLQAILEIKVKEGQYQEFMDCIQLETNIEFCYRVTGKTDFIAKIIIADLQELEEFVDNYSSVAQIVSNLIIFKTNTNYDLAEN
;
A
#
# COMPACT_ATOMS: atom_id res chain seq x y z
N MET A 1 -23.19 47.66 14.05
CA MET A 1 -22.89 47.40 12.61
C MET A 1 -22.49 45.95 12.45
N LYS A 2 -23.24 45.21 11.62
CA LYS A 2 -22.85 44.02 10.83
C LYS A 2 -22.48 42.74 11.63
N ASN A 3 -22.86 41.53 11.25
CA ASN A 3 -23.89 41.01 10.34
C ASN A 3 -23.94 39.49 10.62
N THR A 4 -25.13 38.90 10.65
CA THR A 4 -25.34 37.45 10.54
C THR A 4 -25.01 37.02 9.11
N VAL A 5 -24.13 36.03 8.88
CA VAL A 5 -24.18 35.18 7.66
C VAL A 5 -23.63 33.77 7.95
N ILE A 6 -24.46 32.81 7.59
CA ILE A 6 -24.28 31.35 7.51
C ILE A 6 -23.06 30.97 6.66
N GLN A 7 -22.20 30.06 7.13
CA GLN A 7 -21.27 29.33 6.26
C GLN A 7 -21.73 27.89 6.09
N THR A 8 -22.55 27.68 5.05
CA THR A 8 -22.61 26.43 4.31
C THR A 8 -21.59 26.52 3.18
N LYS A 9 -20.59 25.63 3.16
CA LYS A 9 -19.97 25.17 1.92
C LYS A 9 -19.18 23.89 2.15
N SER A 10 -19.70 22.81 1.56
CA SER A 10 -19.00 21.56 1.32
C SER A 10 -17.80 21.74 0.40
N ALA A 11 -16.82 20.87 0.60
CA ALA A 11 -16.04 20.11 -0.40
C ALA A 11 -14.53 20.22 -0.18
N HIS A 12 -13.98 19.11 0.33
CA HIS A 12 -12.75 18.44 -0.12
C HIS A 12 -11.43 19.21 -0.25
N MET A 13 -10.38 18.56 0.25
CA MET A 13 -8.94 18.81 0.04
C MET A 13 -8.28 19.82 0.99
N ILE A 14 -7.89 19.40 2.19
CA ILE A 14 -6.51 19.52 2.71
C ILE A 14 -6.30 18.39 3.73
N GLY A 15 -5.83 17.23 3.26
CA GLY A 15 -5.24 16.25 4.17
C GLY A 15 -3.88 16.78 4.59
N THR A 16 -3.83 17.50 5.71
CA THR A 16 -2.56 17.87 6.36
C THR A 16 -1.85 16.58 6.78
N LYS A 17 -0.92 16.09 5.96
CA LYS A 17 0.01 15.03 6.38
C LYS A 17 0.96 15.64 7.40
N ASN A 18 0.65 15.44 8.67
CA ASN A 18 1.63 15.58 9.74
C ASN A 18 2.76 14.57 9.44
N SER A 19 3.98 15.08 9.29
CA SER A 19 5.19 14.25 9.27
C SER A 19 5.35 13.62 10.64
N VAL A 20 4.72 12.46 10.84
CA VAL A 20 4.98 11.63 12.01
C VAL A 20 6.39 11.08 11.85
N LYS A 21 7.32 11.56 12.69
CA LYS A 21 8.55 10.84 12.98
C LYS A 21 8.14 9.52 13.64
N GLU A 22 8.02 8.47 12.85
CA GLU A 22 7.75 7.13 13.37
C GLU A 22 8.97 6.63 14.15
N THR A 23 8.69 6.29 15.41
CA THR A 23 9.56 5.58 16.33
C THR A 23 9.87 4.20 15.77
N THR A 24 11.15 3.91 15.58
CA THR A 24 11.70 2.70 14.95
C THR A 24 11.39 1.43 15.74
N THR A 25 10.27 0.79 15.45
CA THR A 25 10.16 -0.67 15.49
C THR A 25 10.76 -1.18 14.20
N ASN A 26 11.83 -2.00 14.25
CA ASN A 26 12.52 -2.53 13.08
C ASN A 26 11.62 -3.51 12.31
N SER A 27 10.64 -2.99 11.56
CA SER A 27 9.86 -3.79 10.61
C SER A 27 10.65 -3.95 9.31
N LEU A 28 10.66 -5.17 8.78
CA LEU A 28 11.13 -5.45 7.45
C LEU A 28 10.09 -5.00 6.41
N GLN A 29 10.54 -4.76 5.19
CA GLN A 29 9.66 -4.33 4.10
C GLN A 29 9.96 -5.16 2.86
N ALA A 30 8.94 -5.53 2.10
CA ALA A 30 9.10 -6.23 0.83
C ALA A 30 8.19 -5.64 -0.25
N ILE A 31 8.66 -5.70 -1.49
CA ILE A 31 7.85 -5.46 -2.69
C ILE A 31 7.35 -6.81 -3.20
N LEU A 32 6.04 -6.92 -3.33
CA LEU A 32 5.37 -8.12 -3.81
C LEU A 32 4.94 -7.91 -5.26
N GLU A 33 5.35 -8.83 -6.13
CA GLU A 33 4.82 -8.98 -7.47
C GLU A 33 3.77 -10.07 -7.45
N ILE A 34 2.52 -9.69 -7.63
CA ILE A 34 1.38 -10.60 -7.44
C ILE A 34 0.75 -10.86 -8.79
N LYS A 35 0.59 -12.13 -9.13
CA LYS A 35 -0.15 -12.60 -10.29
C LYS A 35 -1.34 -13.42 -9.82
N VAL A 36 -2.55 -12.93 -10.07
CA VAL A 36 -3.77 -13.58 -9.59
C VAL A 36 -4.07 -14.79 -10.48
N LYS A 37 -4.49 -15.89 -9.88
CA LYS A 37 -4.88 -17.09 -10.63
C LYS A 37 -6.19 -16.83 -11.37
N GLU A 38 -6.39 -17.56 -12.47
CA GLU A 38 -7.59 -17.46 -13.27
C GLU A 38 -8.85 -17.74 -12.43
N GLY A 39 -9.88 -16.90 -12.59
CA GLY A 39 -11.12 -16.99 -11.81
C GLY A 39 -11.05 -16.41 -10.39
N GLN A 40 -9.86 -16.17 -9.83
CA GLN A 40 -9.68 -15.80 -8.42
C GLN A 40 -9.59 -14.29 -8.16
N TYR A 41 -9.90 -13.46 -9.16
CA TYR A 41 -9.77 -12.00 -9.03
C TYR A 41 -10.61 -11.42 -7.90
N GLN A 42 -11.90 -11.79 -7.81
CA GLN A 42 -12.78 -11.24 -6.78
C GLN A 42 -12.34 -11.68 -5.38
N GLU A 43 -12.05 -12.97 -5.21
CA GLU A 43 -11.58 -13.52 -3.93
C GLU A 43 -10.26 -12.86 -3.49
N PHE A 44 -9.32 -12.67 -4.41
CA PHE A 44 -8.09 -11.93 -4.13
C PHE A 44 -8.37 -10.49 -3.67
N MET A 45 -9.27 -9.77 -4.35
CA MET A 45 -9.62 -8.40 -3.99
C MET A 45 -10.28 -8.32 -2.61
N ASP A 46 -11.16 -9.27 -2.29
CA ASP A 46 -11.86 -9.33 -1.00
C ASP A 46 -10.87 -9.59 0.15
N CYS A 47 -9.83 -10.41 -0.08
CA CYS A 47 -8.77 -10.66 0.90
C CYS A 47 -7.81 -9.48 1.05
N ILE A 48 -7.19 -9.02 -0.05
CA ILE A 48 -6.09 -8.05 -0.02
C ILE A 48 -6.52 -6.68 0.52
N GLN A 49 -7.80 -6.32 0.40
CA GLN A 49 -8.34 -5.07 0.94
C GLN A 49 -8.46 -5.05 2.46
N LEU A 50 -8.41 -6.22 3.12
CA LEU A 50 -8.49 -6.36 4.57
C LEU A 50 -7.11 -6.33 5.24
N GLU A 51 -6.03 -6.42 4.46
CA GLU A 51 -4.67 -6.42 4.98
C GLU A 51 -4.28 -5.05 5.53
N THR A 52 -3.86 -5.03 6.80
CA THR A 52 -3.48 -3.78 7.48
C THR A 52 -1.98 -3.47 7.36
N ASN A 53 -1.19 -4.45 6.92
CA ASN A 53 0.25 -4.38 6.80
C ASN A 53 0.73 -4.07 5.36
N ILE A 54 -0.20 -3.80 4.44
CA ILE A 54 0.08 -3.37 3.06
C ILE A 54 0.07 -1.83 2.97
N GLU A 55 1.23 -1.23 2.66
CA GLU A 55 1.38 0.23 2.50
C GLU A 55 0.73 0.73 1.21
N PHE A 56 0.87 -0.04 0.13
CA PHE A 56 0.18 0.19 -1.13
C PHE A 56 0.02 -1.11 -1.92
N CYS A 57 -0.98 -1.17 -2.78
CA CYS A 57 -1.18 -2.24 -3.75
C CYS A 57 -1.75 -1.64 -5.04
N TYR A 58 -0.94 -1.61 -6.10
CA TYR A 58 -1.34 -1.05 -7.39
C TYR A 58 -1.64 -2.16 -8.39
N ARG A 59 -2.77 -2.03 -9.10
CA ARG A 59 -2.99 -2.76 -10.34
C ARG A 59 -2.02 -2.24 -11.40
N VAL A 60 -1.30 -3.14 -12.04
CA VAL A 60 -0.35 -2.81 -13.11
C VAL A 60 -0.66 -3.61 -14.37
N THR A 61 -0.14 -3.15 -15.50
CA THR A 61 -0.07 -3.96 -16.72
C THR A 61 1.26 -4.70 -16.76
N GLY A 62 1.29 -5.95 -17.21
CA GLY A 62 2.54 -6.68 -17.39
C GLY A 62 2.41 -8.17 -17.08
N LYS A 63 3.51 -8.77 -16.60
CA LYS A 63 3.56 -10.19 -16.20
C LYS A 63 2.89 -10.45 -14.85
N THR A 64 2.86 -9.43 -14.00
CA THR A 64 2.16 -9.39 -12.72
C THR A 64 0.91 -8.56 -12.90
N ASP A 65 -0.08 -8.86 -12.08
CA ASP A 65 -1.34 -8.14 -12.00
C ASP A 65 -1.25 -6.98 -11.03
N PHE A 66 -0.55 -7.16 -9.92
CA PHE A 66 -0.38 -6.16 -8.88
C PHE A 66 1.07 -6.05 -8.42
N ILE A 67 1.43 -4.84 -7.99
CA ILE A 67 2.65 -4.55 -7.24
C ILE A 67 2.22 -3.98 -5.89
N ALA A 68 2.63 -4.63 -4.81
CA ALA A 68 2.32 -4.20 -3.46
C ALA A 68 3.59 -3.98 -2.65
N LYS A 69 3.49 -3.19 -1.59
CA LYS A 69 4.51 -3.07 -0.56
C LYS A 69 3.92 -3.51 0.77
N ILE A 70 4.57 -4.48 1.40
CA ILE A 70 4.19 -5.01 2.70
C ILE A 70 5.22 -4.61 3.77
N ILE A 71 4.75 -4.36 4.99
CA ILE A 71 5.54 -4.09 6.19
C ILE A 71 5.32 -5.27 7.13
N ILE A 72 6.38 -5.94 7.55
CA ILE A 72 6.30 -7.19 8.34
C ILE A 72 7.27 -7.13 9.52
N ALA A 73 7.04 -7.91 10.56
CA ALA A 73 7.91 -8.00 11.72
C ALA A 73 9.18 -8.80 11.42
N ASP A 74 9.05 -9.92 10.71
CA ASP A 74 10.14 -10.84 10.39
C ASP A 74 9.89 -11.61 9.08
N LEU A 75 10.81 -12.49 8.69
CA LEU A 75 10.69 -13.27 7.46
C LEU A 75 9.62 -14.38 7.56
N GLN A 76 9.27 -14.84 8.76
CA GLN A 76 8.24 -15.86 8.92
C GLN A 76 6.87 -15.27 8.54
N GLU A 77 6.58 -14.04 8.95
CA GLU A 77 5.35 -13.35 8.55
C GLU A 77 5.26 -13.17 7.03
N LEU A 78 6.40 -12.99 6.32
CA LEU A 78 6.42 -12.96 4.86
C LEU A 78 6.00 -14.29 4.24
N GLU A 79 6.54 -15.40 4.77
CA GLU A 79 6.24 -16.75 4.29
C GLU A 79 4.77 -17.09 4.55
N GLU A 80 4.26 -16.80 5.76
CA GLU A 80 2.85 -16.97 6.10
C GLU A 80 1.93 -16.16 5.20
N PHE A 81 2.30 -14.91 4.88
CA PHE A 81 1.57 -14.10 3.92
C PHE A 81 1.54 -14.76 2.53
N VAL A 82 2.67 -15.22 2.01
CA VAL A 82 2.73 -15.88 0.70
C VAL A 82 1.88 -17.15 0.69
N ASP A 83 1.95 -17.94 1.76
CA ASP A 83 1.20 -19.20 1.89
C ASP A 83 -0.32 -18.96 1.96
N ASN A 84 -0.77 -17.94 2.69
CA ASN A 84 -2.19 -17.57 2.79
C ASN A 84 -2.81 -17.21 1.44
N TYR A 85 -2.02 -16.58 0.56
CA TYR A 85 -2.47 -16.20 -0.79
C TYR A 85 -2.16 -17.25 -1.85
N SER A 86 -1.47 -18.35 -1.49
CA SER A 86 -1.01 -19.37 -2.45
C SER A 86 -2.14 -20.05 -3.21
N SER A 87 -3.36 -20.07 -2.66
CA SER A 87 -4.56 -20.63 -3.31
C SER A 87 -5.09 -19.71 -4.42
N VAL A 88 -5.02 -18.39 -4.24
CA VAL A 88 -5.63 -17.37 -5.11
C VAL A 88 -4.63 -16.65 -6.01
N ALA A 89 -3.35 -16.62 -5.67
CA ALA A 89 -2.32 -15.88 -6.40
C ALA A 89 -0.96 -16.60 -6.39
N GLN A 90 -0.09 -16.19 -7.31
CA GLN A 90 1.35 -16.46 -7.30
C GLN A 90 2.05 -15.17 -6.89
N ILE A 91 2.94 -15.24 -5.90
CA ILE A 91 3.62 -14.08 -5.35
C ILE A 91 5.13 -14.27 -5.49
N VAL A 92 5.81 -13.25 -6.03
CA VAL A 92 7.26 -13.10 -5.95
C VAL A 92 7.56 -12.00 -4.95
N SER A 93 8.34 -12.33 -3.91
CA SER A 93 8.66 -11.42 -2.81
C SER A 93 10.08 -10.88 -2.95
N ASN A 94 10.22 -9.57 -2.96
CA ASN A 94 11.50 -8.86 -3.06
C ASN A 94 11.76 -8.07 -1.77
N LEU A 95 12.64 -8.56 -0.90
CA LEU A 95 12.99 -7.88 0.35
C LEU A 95 13.72 -6.56 0.08
N ILE A 96 13.29 -5.48 0.73
CA ILE A 96 13.93 -4.16 0.62
C ILE A 96 15.14 -4.11 1.55
N ILE A 97 16.34 -4.04 0.97
CA ILE A 97 17.59 -3.99 1.74
C ILE A 97 17.91 -2.56 2.20
N PHE A 98 17.68 -1.57 1.34
CA PHE A 98 17.85 -0.16 1.68
C PHE A 98 16.94 0.72 0.82
N LYS A 99 16.60 1.90 1.34
CA LYS A 99 15.90 2.97 0.62
C LYS A 99 16.84 4.17 0.49
N THR A 100 16.95 4.72 -0.71
CA THR A 100 17.65 6.00 -0.93
C THR A 100 16.66 7.15 -1.00
N ASN A 101 17.08 8.34 -0.59
CA ASN A 101 16.28 9.54 -0.74
C ASN A 101 16.38 10.01 -2.20
N THR A 102 15.23 10.16 -2.85
CA THR A 102 15.14 10.80 -4.16
C THR A 102 14.48 12.16 -4.00
N ASN A 103 15.10 13.21 -4.54
CA ASN A 103 14.46 14.52 -4.65
C ASN A 103 13.51 14.48 -5.85
N TYR A 104 12.29 13.97 -5.65
CA TYR A 104 11.24 14.03 -6.65
C TYR A 104 10.28 15.16 -6.26
N ASP A 105 10.55 16.36 -6.78
CA ASP A 105 9.65 17.50 -6.69
C ASP A 105 8.82 17.50 -7.98
N LEU A 106 7.53 17.19 -7.89
CA LEU A 106 6.61 17.40 -8.99
C LEU A 106 6.33 18.90 -9.07
N ALA A 107 7.19 19.63 -9.78
CA ALA A 107 6.82 20.94 -10.28
C ALA A 107 5.67 20.71 -11.29
N GLU A 108 4.43 20.92 -10.82
CA GLU A 108 3.24 20.91 -11.65
C GLU A 108 3.39 21.93 -12.78
N ASN A 109 3.21 21.48 -14.03
CA ASN A 109 2.93 22.31 -15.20
C ASN A 109 1.43 22.39 -15.44
#